data_AF-S4NVJ6-F1
#
_entry.id   AF-S4NVJ6-F1
#
_cell.length_a   1.000
_cell.length_b   1.000
_cell.length_c   1.000
_cell.angle_alpha   90.00
_cell.angle_beta   90.00
_cell.angle_gamma   90.00
#
_symmetry.space_group_name_H-M   'P 1'
#
loop_
_entity.id
_entity.type
_entity.pdbx_description
1 polymer ?
#
loop_
_entity_poly.entity_id
_entity_poly.type
_entity_poly.pdbx_seq_one_letter_code
_entity_poly.pdbx_strand_id
1 'polypeptide(L)'
;MLAATDGIAPELVLDADTVSSVATPSGEATPVAGRIVVSGVRPGTDALVEVDAADGSRVGLLVLDPATARTVYRGDAWGAERLVLSGDAVVFDGDEVRLHSPAAEPSFAVLPAPDSAQVVVAGTRVREEADGVFTRYTIEAAPLPDSAVPVTLVRPAGPAPEPVTGVQGRASVPADKYVETVAAEYRVDVPEDLLRTPAGVLLRLRWTGDLARAYVGDVLVADQFYSGRVWDIGLDRLPVVALRTEGLRLKVLPLAADARVHVPGQVGEAWRAAGVQHAEWVVSRSWTVRAG
;
A
#
# COMPACT_ATOMS: atom_id res chain seq x y z
N MET A 1 -6.28 -6.97 -20.20
CA MET A 1 -6.46 -5.65 -19.55
C MET A 1 -5.35 -4.73 -20.03
N LEU A 2 -5.69 -3.47 -20.29
CA LEU A 2 -4.83 -2.39 -20.75
C LEU A 2 -4.91 -1.25 -19.73
N ALA A 3 -3.79 -0.58 -19.47
CA ALA A 3 -3.74 0.62 -18.64
C ALA A 3 -3.64 1.85 -19.54
N ALA A 4 -4.55 2.80 -19.37
CA ALA A 4 -4.43 4.10 -20.03
C ALA A 4 -3.18 4.85 -19.54
N THR A 5 -2.75 5.86 -20.29
CA THR A 5 -1.68 6.77 -19.89
C THR A 5 -2.28 8.16 -19.64
N ASP A 6 -1.92 8.79 -18.52
CA ASP A 6 -2.43 10.11 -18.16
C ASP A 6 -2.17 11.13 -19.30
N GLY A 7 -3.23 11.83 -19.71
CA GLY A 7 -3.19 12.83 -20.77
C GLY A 7 -3.16 12.27 -22.20
N ILE A 8 -3.19 10.95 -22.40
CA ILE A 8 -3.25 10.31 -23.71
C ILE A 8 -4.58 9.58 -23.85
N ALA A 9 -5.42 10.01 -24.79
CA ALA A 9 -6.68 9.34 -25.07
C ALA A 9 -6.41 7.93 -25.63
N PRO A 10 -7.01 6.87 -25.07
CA PRO A 10 -6.79 5.52 -25.56
C PRO A 10 -7.50 5.31 -26.91
N GLU A 11 -6.81 4.63 -27.82
CA GLU A 11 -7.37 4.13 -29.07
C GLU A 11 -6.97 2.66 -29.25
N LEU A 12 -7.92 1.84 -29.70
CA LEU A 12 -7.68 0.44 -30.03
C LEU A 12 -7.81 0.27 -31.54
N VAL A 13 -6.82 -0.38 -32.14
CA VAL A 13 -6.83 -0.64 -33.58
C VAL A 13 -6.82 -2.15 -33.80
N LEU A 14 -7.86 -2.64 -34.46
CA LEU A 14 -8.07 -4.06 -34.75
C LEU A 14 -7.95 -4.31 -36.26
N ASP A 15 -7.50 -5.50 -36.63
CA ASP A 15 -7.50 -5.94 -38.03
C ASP A 15 -8.91 -6.35 -38.45
N ALA A 16 -9.47 -5.66 -39.45
CA ALA A 16 -10.85 -5.90 -39.87
C ALA A 16 -11.07 -7.32 -40.41
N ASP A 17 -10.04 -7.96 -40.97
CA ASP A 17 -10.13 -9.32 -41.51
C ASP A 17 -10.23 -10.39 -40.41
N THR A 18 -9.86 -10.03 -39.17
CA THR A 18 -9.87 -10.93 -38.01
C THR A 18 -11.10 -10.77 -37.13
N VAL A 19 -11.95 -9.77 -37.40
CA VAL A 19 -13.03 -9.35 -36.51
C VAL A 19 -14.38 -9.47 -37.22
N SER A 20 -15.34 -10.13 -36.57
CA SER A 20 -16.73 -10.20 -37.04
C SER A 20 -17.59 -9.09 -36.43
N SER A 21 -17.38 -8.73 -35.16
CA SER A 21 -18.13 -7.67 -34.48
C SER A 21 -17.30 -6.99 -33.38
N VAL A 22 -17.59 -5.72 -33.11
CA VAL A 22 -17.02 -4.96 -31.99
C VAL A 22 -18.14 -4.23 -31.26
N ALA A 23 -18.24 -4.46 -29.94
CA ALA A 23 -19.11 -3.70 -29.05
C ALA A 23 -18.26 -2.89 -28.08
N THR A 24 -18.54 -1.59 -27.98
CA THR A 24 -17.86 -0.69 -27.05
C THR A 24 -18.87 -0.01 -26.13
N PRO A 25 -18.63 0.06 -24.81
CA PRO A 25 -19.54 0.68 -23.85
C PRO A 25 -19.51 2.22 -23.95
N SER A 26 -18.46 2.77 -24.53
CA SER A 26 -18.29 4.21 -24.78
C SER A 26 -17.46 4.46 -26.03
N GLY A 27 -17.61 5.65 -26.61
CA GLY A 27 -16.92 5.99 -27.85
C GLY A 27 -17.54 5.29 -29.06
N GLU A 28 -16.75 5.15 -30.12
CA GLU A 28 -17.21 4.64 -31.41
C GLU A 28 -16.17 3.72 -32.05
N ALA A 29 -16.64 2.67 -32.74
CA ALA A 29 -15.84 1.79 -33.57
C ALA A 29 -16.05 2.14 -35.05
N THR A 30 -14.99 2.57 -35.72
CA THR A 30 -15.06 3.07 -37.10
C THR A 30 -14.15 2.25 -38.03
N PRO A 31 -14.66 1.73 -39.17
CA PRO A 31 -13.82 1.10 -40.17
C PRO A 31 -12.96 2.14 -40.90
N VAL A 32 -11.64 1.93 -40.90
CA VAL A 32 -10.67 2.81 -41.56
C VAL A 32 -9.60 1.97 -42.27
N ALA A 33 -9.55 2.00 -43.60
CA ALA A 33 -8.48 1.40 -44.41
C ALA A 33 -8.10 -0.05 -44.02
N GLY A 34 -9.09 -0.95 -43.91
CA GLY A 34 -8.87 -2.36 -43.53
C GLY A 34 -8.63 -2.58 -42.02
N ARG A 35 -8.85 -1.56 -41.20
CA ARG A 35 -8.82 -1.64 -39.73
C ARG A 35 -10.18 -1.25 -39.14
N ILE A 36 -10.41 -1.66 -37.91
CA ILE A 36 -11.45 -1.10 -37.04
C ILE A 36 -10.76 -0.28 -35.96
N VAL A 37 -11.03 1.02 -35.92
CA VAL A 37 -10.48 1.94 -34.92
C VAL A 37 -11.57 2.23 -33.89
N VAL A 38 -11.32 1.82 -32.64
CA VAL A 38 -12.14 2.15 -31.49
C VAL A 38 -11.54 3.37 -30.80
N SER A 39 -12.28 4.47 -30.80
CA SER A 39 -11.85 5.76 -30.26
C SER A 39 -12.87 6.31 -29.25
N GLY A 40 -12.43 7.21 -28.38
CA GLY A 40 -13.31 7.81 -27.36
C GLY A 40 -13.70 6.87 -26.23
N VAL A 41 -12.98 5.75 -26.06
CA VAL A 41 -13.15 4.85 -24.91
C VAL A 41 -12.82 5.64 -23.65
N ARG A 42 -13.77 5.73 -22.72
CA ARG A 42 -13.54 6.32 -21.40
C ARG A 42 -12.97 5.22 -20.48
N PRO A 43 -11.70 5.31 -20.04
CA PRO A 43 -11.14 4.30 -19.15
C PRO A 43 -11.90 4.21 -17.83
N GLY A 44 -12.12 2.98 -17.36
CA GLY A 44 -12.92 2.73 -16.15
C GLY A 44 -13.25 1.25 -15.99
N THR A 45 -13.89 0.90 -14.88
CA THR A 45 -14.28 -0.49 -14.58
C THR A 45 -15.37 -1.01 -15.51
N ASP A 46 -16.08 -0.15 -16.24
CA ASP A 46 -17.09 -0.47 -17.25
C ASP A 46 -16.53 -0.52 -18.68
N ALA A 47 -15.26 -0.16 -18.90
CA ALA A 47 -14.65 0.05 -20.20
C ALA A 47 -14.14 -1.26 -20.87
N LEU A 48 -15.02 -2.25 -20.97
CA LEU A 48 -14.74 -3.51 -21.66
C LEU A 48 -15.19 -3.43 -23.11
N VAL A 49 -14.25 -3.33 -24.05
CA VAL A 49 -14.54 -3.49 -25.48
C VAL A 49 -14.59 -4.97 -25.79
N GLU A 50 -15.76 -5.47 -26.22
CA GLU A 50 -15.95 -6.86 -26.60
C GLU A 50 -15.74 -7.01 -28.12
N VAL A 51 -14.92 -7.99 -28.49
CA VAL A 51 -14.59 -8.30 -29.89
C VAL A 51 -14.96 -9.74 -30.17
N ASP A 52 -15.86 -9.94 -31.11
CA ASP A 52 -16.12 -11.26 -31.67
C ASP A 52 -15.17 -11.44 -32.86
N ALA A 53 -14.32 -12.45 -32.81
CA ALA A 53 -13.36 -12.74 -33.87
C ALA A 53 -14.02 -13.51 -35.02
N ALA A 54 -13.40 -13.46 -36.20
CA ALA A 54 -13.87 -14.17 -37.39
C ALA A 54 -13.78 -15.70 -37.25
N ASP A 55 -12.93 -16.20 -36.36
CA ASP A 55 -12.80 -17.63 -36.03
C ASP A 55 -13.85 -18.12 -35.02
N GLY A 56 -14.74 -17.25 -34.53
CA GLY A 56 -15.78 -17.55 -33.57
C GLY A 56 -15.34 -17.42 -32.10
N SER A 57 -14.08 -17.09 -31.83
CA SER A 57 -13.63 -16.76 -30.46
C SER A 57 -14.10 -15.36 -30.04
N ARG A 58 -14.12 -15.10 -28.73
CA ARG A 58 -14.53 -13.82 -28.15
C ARG A 58 -13.42 -13.28 -27.26
N VAL A 59 -13.09 -12.01 -27.42
CA VAL A 59 -12.00 -11.34 -26.70
C VAL A 59 -12.52 -10.08 -26.02
N GLY A 60 -12.21 -9.91 -24.74
CA GLY A 60 -12.49 -8.71 -23.97
C GLY A 60 -11.25 -7.82 -23.79
N LEU A 61 -11.32 -6.58 -24.26
CA LEU A 61 -10.27 -5.56 -24.09
C LEU A 61 -10.71 -4.54 -23.05
N LEU A 62 -10.43 -4.83 -21.78
CA LEU A 62 -10.69 -3.92 -20.65
C LEU A 62 -9.64 -2.80 -20.60
N VAL A 63 -10.08 -1.54 -20.65
CA VAL A 63 -9.22 -0.35 -20.57
C VAL A 63 -9.43 0.38 -19.24
N LEU A 64 -8.48 0.27 -18.31
CA LEU A 64 -8.57 0.91 -17.00
C LEU A 64 -7.87 2.27 -16.98
N ASP A 65 -8.38 3.20 -16.16
CA ASP A 65 -7.67 4.44 -15.88
C ASP A 65 -6.37 4.16 -15.09
N PRO A 66 -5.39 5.09 -15.09
CA PRO A 66 -4.09 4.84 -14.48
C PRO A 66 -4.13 4.59 -12.96
N ALA A 67 -5.12 5.14 -12.24
CA ALA A 67 -5.25 4.92 -10.81
C ALA A 67 -5.81 3.52 -10.53
N THR A 68 -6.88 3.12 -11.22
CA THR A 68 -7.48 1.78 -11.09
C THR A 68 -6.56 0.69 -11.62
N ALA A 69 -5.82 0.92 -12.70
CA ALA A 69 -4.88 -0.08 -13.23
C ALA A 69 -3.78 -0.48 -12.22
N ARG A 70 -3.41 0.43 -11.31
CA ARG A 70 -2.40 0.18 -10.26
C ARG A 70 -2.93 -0.66 -9.09
N THR A 71 -4.24 -0.92 -9.04
CA THR A 71 -4.88 -1.73 -8.00
C THR A 71 -5.22 -3.14 -8.48
N VAL A 72 -4.80 -3.51 -9.70
CA VAL A 72 -5.09 -4.82 -10.29
C VAL A 72 -4.12 -5.87 -9.80
N TYR A 73 -4.67 -6.96 -9.32
CA TYR A 73 -4.01 -8.23 -9.09
C TYR A 73 -4.57 -9.27 -10.04
N ARG A 74 -3.71 -10.16 -10.54
CA ARG A 74 -4.10 -11.27 -11.42
C ARG A 74 -3.61 -12.57 -10.81
N GLY A 75 -4.50 -13.57 -10.73
CA GLY A 75 -4.16 -14.87 -10.20
C GLY A 75 -5.32 -15.85 -10.30
N ASP A 76 -5.03 -17.12 -10.09
CA ASP A 76 -6.04 -18.17 -10.03
C ASP A 76 -6.78 -18.11 -8.68
N ALA A 77 -8.11 -18.13 -8.72
CA ALA A 77 -8.96 -18.28 -7.55
C ALA A 77 -10.37 -18.73 -7.94
N TRP A 78 -10.98 -19.53 -7.07
CA TRP A 78 -12.36 -20.00 -7.24
C TRP A 78 -12.55 -20.68 -8.60
N GLY A 79 -11.63 -21.58 -8.95
CA GLY A 79 -11.70 -22.39 -10.17
C GLY A 79 -11.47 -21.65 -11.49
N ALA A 80 -11.07 -20.37 -11.49
CA ALA A 80 -10.74 -19.64 -12.71
C ALA A 80 -9.64 -18.58 -12.49
N GLU A 81 -9.05 -18.11 -13.57
CA GLU A 81 -8.19 -16.94 -13.53
C GLU A 81 -9.04 -15.68 -13.25
N ARG A 82 -8.62 -14.89 -12.26
CA ARG A 82 -9.32 -13.68 -11.81
C ARG A 82 -8.45 -12.45 -11.97
N LEU A 83 -9.10 -11.34 -12.30
CA LEU A 83 -8.63 -9.99 -12.01
C LEU A 83 -9.31 -9.50 -10.73
N VAL A 84 -8.52 -9.05 -9.77
CA VAL A 84 -8.99 -8.47 -8.52
C VAL A 84 -8.52 -7.02 -8.43
N LEU A 85 -9.44 -6.07 -8.30
CA LEU A 85 -9.14 -4.67 -8.02
C LEU A 85 -9.18 -4.45 -6.50
N SER A 86 -8.07 -4.02 -5.90
CA SER A 86 -8.05 -3.59 -4.51
C SER A 86 -6.98 -2.54 -4.26
N GLY A 87 -7.34 -1.47 -3.53
CA GLY A 87 -6.36 -0.50 -3.04
C GLY A 87 -5.43 -1.08 -1.96
N ASP A 88 -5.79 -2.25 -1.42
CA ASP A 88 -5.07 -2.96 -0.38
C ASP A 88 -4.32 -4.18 -0.97
N ALA A 89 -3.53 -4.87 -0.13
CA ALA A 89 -2.73 -6.00 -0.58
C ALA A 89 -3.58 -7.27 -0.75
N VAL A 90 -3.44 -7.90 -1.92
CA VAL A 90 -4.13 -9.16 -2.28
C VAL A 90 -3.09 -10.26 -2.49
N VAL A 91 -3.34 -11.43 -1.89
CA VAL A 91 -2.53 -12.63 -2.05
C VAL A 91 -3.44 -13.77 -2.51
N PHE A 92 -3.10 -14.39 -3.64
CA PHE A 92 -3.71 -15.64 -4.09
C PHE A 92 -3.00 -16.82 -3.41
N ASP A 93 -3.76 -17.73 -2.80
CA ASP A 93 -3.27 -18.96 -2.18
C ASP A 93 -4.17 -20.15 -2.57
N GLY A 94 -3.86 -20.76 -3.71
CA GLY A 94 -4.74 -21.77 -4.32
C GLY A 94 -6.10 -21.16 -4.67
N ASP A 95 -7.18 -21.76 -4.18
CA ASP A 95 -8.55 -21.25 -4.37
C ASP A 95 -8.95 -20.16 -3.35
N GLU A 96 -8.05 -19.76 -2.44
CA GLU A 96 -8.30 -18.70 -1.48
C GLU A 96 -7.70 -17.36 -1.94
N VAL A 97 -8.44 -16.28 -1.69
CA VAL A 97 -7.91 -14.92 -1.84
C VAL A 97 -7.78 -14.30 -0.45
N ARG A 98 -6.58 -13.86 -0.10
CA ARG A 98 -6.31 -13.17 1.16
C ARG A 98 -6.17 -11.67 0.92
N LEU A 99 -7.03 -10.90 1.58
CA LEU A 99 -7.00 -9.44 1.56
C LEU A 99 -6.38 -8.92 2.86
N HIS A 100 -5.34 -8.10 2.78
CA HIS A 100 -4.70 -7.46 3.92
C HIS A 100 -4.99 -5.97 3.89
N SER A 101 -5.89 -5.51 4.76
CA SER A 101 -6.43 -4.15 4.71
C SER A 101 -6.47 -3.49 6.09
N PRO A 102 -5.97 -2.24 6.22
CA PRO A 102 -6.18 -1.41 7.40
C PRO A 102 -7.52 -0.66 7.34
N ALA A 103 -8.30 -0.79 6.28
CA ALA A 103 -9.56 -0.08 6.14
C ALA A 103 -10.60 -0.57 7.17
N ALA A 104 -11.43 0.37 7.63
CA ALA A 104 -12.60 0.04 8.45
C ALA A 104 -13.58 -0.84 7.65
N GLU A 105 -13.78 -0.53 6.37
CA GLU A 105 -14.58 -1.29 5.40
C GLU A 105 -13.70 -1.73 4.21
N PRO A 106 -12.99 -2.86 4.32
CA PRO A 106 -12.19 -3.40 3.22
C PRO A 106 -13.07 -3.73 2.01
N SER A 107 -12.60 -3.41 0.80
CA SER A 107 -13.31 -3.78 -0.42
C SER A 107 -12.37 -4.22 -1.53
N PHE A 108 -12.91 -5.04 -2.43
CA PHE A 108 -12.23 -5.52 -3.63
C PHE A 108 -13.27 -5.81 -4.72
N ALA A 109 -12.88 -5.74 -6.00
CA ALA A 109 -13.77 -6.06 -7.11
C ALA A 109 -13.17 -7.17 -7.97
N VAL A 110 -14.00 -8.11 -8.45
CA VAL A 110 -13.53 -9.33 -9.14
C VAL A 110 -14.12 -9.41 -10.56
N LEU A 111 -13.27 -9.79 -11.52
CA LEU A 111 -13.64 -10.13 -12.89
C LEU A 111 -12.92 -11.43 -13.35
N PRO A 112 -13.64 -12.43 -13.91
CA PRO A 112 -15.08 -12.58 -13.83
C PRO A 112 -15.53 -12.74 -12.38
N ALA A 113 -16.79 -12.41 -12.06
CA ALA A 113 -17.35 -12.70 -10.75
C ALA A 113 -17.35 -14.23 -10.50
N PRO A 114 -17.12 -14.71 -9.28
CA PRO A 114 -17.23 -16.13 -8.94
C PRO A 114 -18.67 -16.65 -9.14
N ASP A 115 -18.80 -17.90 -9.62
CA ASP A 115 -20.09 -18.50 -9.97
C ASP A 115 -20.95 -18.87 -8.75
N SER A 116 -20.31 -19.05 -7.58
CA SER A 116 -21.00 -19.37 -6.33
C SER A 116 -21.70 -18.13 -5.78
N ALA A 117 -23.00 -18.26 -5.49
CA ALA A 117 -23.90 -17.17 -5.13
C ALA A 117 -23.51 -16.30 -3.92
N GLN A 118 -22.41 -16.59 -3.21
CA GLN A 118 -21.84 -15.72 -2.17
C GLN A 118 -20.33 -15.93 -2.11
N VAL A 119 -19.59 -14.82 -2.16
CA VAL A 119 -18.22 -14.79 -1.64
C VAL A 119 -18.28 -14.86 -0.11
N VAL A 120 -17.60 -15.83 0.49
CA VAL A 120 -17.64 -16.08 1.93
C VAL A 120 -16.36 -15.58 2.59
N VAL A 121 -16.55 -14.75 3.61
CA VAL A 121 -15.52 -14.36 4.57
C VAL A 121 -15.97 -14.83 5.96
N ALA A 122 -15.16 -15.66 6.61
CA ALA A 122 -15.56 -16.34 7.84
C ALA A 122 -16.00 -15.35 8.93
N GLY A 123 -17.23 -15.51 9.42
CA GLY A 123 -17.76 -14.72 10.53
C GLY A 123 -18.06 -13.25 10.19
N THR A 124 -18.10 -12.87 8.92
CA THR A 124 -18.38 -11.47 8.52
C THR A 124 -19.28 -11.44 7.29
N ARG A 125 -20.21 -10.48 7.27
CA ARG A 125 -21.08 -10.26 6.11
C ARG A 125 -20.30 -9.56 5.00
N VAL A 126 -20.56 -9.97 3.76
CA VAL A 126 -20.04 -9.34 2.56
C VAL A 126 -21.21 -8.74 1.79
N ARG A 127 -21.11 -7.47 1.45
CA ARG A 127 -22.06 -6.76 0.59
C ARG A 127 -21.53 -6.77 -0.84
N GLU A 128 -22.41 -7.06 -1.78
CA GLU A 128 -22.10 -7.16 -3.21
C GLU A 128 -22.77 -6.03 -3.97
N GLU A 129 -22.05 -5.44 -4.93
CA GLU A 129 -22.56 -4.41 -5.83
C GLU A 129 -21.90 -4.50 -7.21
N ALA A 130 -22.59 -4.01 -8.24
CA ALA A 130 -22.02 -3.93 -9.59
C ALA A 130 -20.95 -2.82 -9.64
N ASP A 131 -19.83 -3.08 -10.31
CA ASP A 131 -18.75 -2.13 -10.52
C ASP A 131 -18.23 -2.26 -11.96
N GLY A 132 -18.99 -1.67 -12.89
CA GLY A 132 -18.75 -1.87 -14.32
C GLY A 132 -18.89 -3.34 -14.70
N VAL A 133 -17.84 -3.92 -15.27
CA VAL A 133 -17.78 -5.36 -15.58
C VAL A 133 -17.30 -6.23 -14.41
N PHE A 134 -16.91 -5.61 -13.29
CA PHE A 134 -16.56 -6.31 -12.06
C PHE A 134 -17.76 -6.41 -11.12
N THR A 135 -17.67 -7.34 -10.17
CA THR A 135 -18.52 -7.32 -8.97
C THR A 135 -17.68 -6.90 -7.78
N ARG A 136 -18.11 -5.85 -7.07
CA ARG A 136 -17.45 -5.33 -5.89
C ARG A 136 -18.02 -5.95 -4.62
N TYR A 137 -17.11 -6.42 -3.78
CA TYR A 137 -17.36 -7.02 -2.49
C TYR A 137 -16.83 -6.09 -1.41
N THR A 138 -17.70 -5.68 -0.48
CA THR A 138 -17.34 -4.88 0.70
C THR A 138 -17.54 -5.72 1.95
N ILE A 139 -16.49 -5.85 2.75
CA ILE A 139 -16.50 -6.61 4.00
C ILE A 139 -17.00 -5.72 5.13
N GLU A 140 -18.13 -6.08 5.75
CA GLU A 140 -18.73 -5.36 6.88
C GLU A 140 -17.99 -5.69 8.19
N ALA A 141 -16.75 -5.22 8.29
CA ALA A 141 -15.86 -5.54 9.39
C ALA A 141 -16.23 -4.79 10.68
N ALA A 142 -15.92 -5.38 11.84
CA ALA A 142 -16.07 -4.70 13.13
C ALA A 142 -15.21 -3.42 13.19
N PRO A 143 -15.62 -2.38 13.94
CA PRO A 143 -14.79 -1.18 14.11
C PRO A 143 -13.41 -1.51 14.67
N LEU A 144 -12.39 -0.78 14.20
CA LEU A 144 -11.06 -0.83 14.80
C LEU A 144 -11.06 -0.07 16.14
N PRO A 145 -10.28 -0.51 17.14
CA PRO A 145 -10.15 0.23 18.39
C PRO A 145 -9.52 1.62 18.14
N ASP A 146 -9.88 2.59 18.98
CA ASP A 146 -9.23 3.91 18.99
C ASP A 146 -7.74 3.75 19.35
N SER A 147 -6.89 4.46 18.63
CA SER A 147 -5.51 4.09 18.45
C SER A 147 -4.57 5.26 18.72
N ALA A 148 -4.93 6.10 19.71
CA ALA A 148 -4.07 7.17 20.19
C ALA A 148 -2.69 6.63 20.58
N VAL A 149 -1.63 7.23 20.04
CA VAL A 149 -0.25 6.87 20.38
C VAL A 149 0.30 7.89 21.37
N PRO A 150 0.39 7.57 22.68
CA PRO A 150 1.08 8.43 23.61
C PRO A 150 2.59 8.40 23.33
N VAL A 151 3.09 9.45 22.66
CA VAL A 151 4.52 9.67 22.45
C VAL A 151 4.99 10.76 23.39
N THR A 152 5.85 10.40 24.34
CA THR A 152 6.42 11.33 25.32
C THR A 152 7.84 11.68 24.94
N LEU A 153 8.13 12.96 24.73
CA LEU A 153 9.51 13.45 24.59
C LEU A 153 10.22 13.35 25.96
N VAL A 154 11.23 12.49 26.04
CA VAL A 154 12.04 12.29 27.25
C VAL A 154 13.20 13.27 27.27
N ARG A 155 13.85 13.47 26.12
CA ARG A 155 14.99 14.37 25.97
C ARG A 155 15.00 15.01 24.58
N PRO A 156 15.12 16.35 24.46
CA PRO A 156 15.28 16.98 23.15
C PRO A 156 16.63 16.62 22.53
N ALA A 157 16.74 16.75 21.20
CA ALA A 157 18.01 16.55 20.51
C ALA A 157 19.03 17.61 20.91
N GLY A 158 20.29 17.19 20.98
CA GLY A 158 21.46 18.06 21.06
C GLY A 158 21.92 18.54 19.68
N PRO A 159 23.10 19.17 19.60
CA PRO A 159 23.70 19.57 18.33
C PRO A 159 23.95 18.36 17.43
N ALA A 160 23.73 18.55 16.11
CA ALA A 160 23.99 17.52 15.14
C ALA A 160 25.47 17.13 15.09
N PRO A 161 25.79 15.83 14.98
CA PRO A 161 27.16 15.40 14.81
C PRO A 161 27.70 15.86 13.45
N GLU A 162 29.01 16.07 13.37
CA GLU A 162 29.66 16.38 12.10
C GLU A 162 29.44 15.23 11.09
N PRO A 163 29.16 15.54 9.82
CA PRO A 163 28.97 14.53 8.78
C PRO A 163 30.21 13.63 8.65
N VAL A 164 29.99 12.33 8.68
CA VAL A 164 31.06 11.35 8.45
C VAL A 164 31.01 10.90 6.99
N THR A 165 32.18 10.85 6.35
CA THR A 165 32.32 10.27 5.01
C THR A 165 33.09 8.96 5.10
N GLY A 166 32.57 7.94 4.41
CA GLY A 166 33.18 6.63 4.29
C GLY A 166 33.99 6.48 3.01
N VAL A 167 34.13 5.24 2.57
CA VAL A 167 34.84 4.88 1.33
C VAL A 167 34.23 5.62 0.13
N GLN A 168 35.09 6.09 -0.78
CA GLN A 168 34.71 6.89 -1.95
C GLN A 168 34.00 8.22 -1.62
N GLY A 169 34.18 8.76 -0.41
CA GLY A 169 33.64 10.08 -0.04
C GLY A 169 32.11 10.10 0.11
N ARG A 170 31.48 8.93 0.30
CA ARG A 170 30.03 8.80 0.50
C ARG A 170 29.66 9.10 1.94
N ALA A 171 28.48 9.66 2.17
CA ALA A 171 27.93 9.80 3.52
C ALA A 171 27.94 8.43 4.23
N SER A 172 28.34 8.43 5.50
CA SER A 172 28.43 7.25 6.34
C SER A 172 27.61 7.43 7.61
N VAL A 173 27.21 6.30 8.21
CA VAL A 173 26.49 6.29 9.48
C VAL A 173 27.27 7.04 10.57
N PRO A 174 26.62 7.92 11.36
CA PRO A 174 27.23 8.51 12.54
C PRO A 174 27.64 7.45 13.57
N ALA A 175 28.67 7.72 14.36
CA ALA A 175 29.09 6.81 15.43
C ALA A 175 28.00 6.63 16.50
N ASP A 176 27.84 5.42 17.04
CA ASP A 176 26.77 5.07 17.99
C ASP A 176 26.72 5.98 19.23
N LYS A 177 27.87 6.49 19.69
CA LYS A 177 27.94 7.44 20.81
C LYS A 177 27.01 8.64 20.62
N TYR A 178 26.81 9.10 19.39
CA TYR A 178 25.95 10.24 19.10
C TYR A 178 24.48 9.89 19.28
N VAL A 179 24.05 8.68 18.93
CA VAL A 179 22.69 8.21 19.21
C VAL A 179 22.41 8.27 20.72
N GLU A 180 23.40 7.92 21.53
CA GLU A 180 23.27 7.95 22.99
C GLU A 180 23.29 9.37 23.58
N THR A 181 24.17 10.24 23.10
CA THR A 181 24.42 11.55 23.74
C THR A 181 23.67 12.72 23.13
N VAL A 182 23.29 12.67 21.85
CA VAL A 182 22.70 13.84 21.15
C VAL A 182 21.34 13.57 20.50
N ALA A 183 20.89 12.33 20.37
CA ALA A 183 19.56 12.07 19.82
C ALA A 183 18.44 12.63 20.71
N ALA A 184 17.38 13.13 20.07
CA ALA A 184 16.09 13.29 20.72
C ALA A 184 15.57 11.91 21.12
N GLU A 185 15.15 11.77 22.37
CA GLU A 185 14.66 10.51 22.92
C GLU A 185 13.17 10.62 23.23
N TYR A 186 12.42 9.64 22.76
CA TYR A 186 10.98 9.52 22.97
C TYR A 186 10.67 8.16 23.60
N ARG A 187 9.63 8.14 24.44
CA ARG A 187 8.99 6.92 24.92
C ARG A 187 7.64 6.78 24.24
N VAL A 188 7.37 5.57 23.73
CA VAL A 188 6.07 5.17 23.20
C VAL A 188 5.53 4.04 24.08
N ASP A 189 4.39 4.27 24.70
CA ASP A 189 3.67 3.24 25.43
C ASP A 189 2.71 2.51 24.48
N VAL A 190 2.68 1.18 24.59
CA VAL A 190 1.83 0.33 23.74
C VAL A 190 0.62 -0.13 24.54
N PRO A 191 -0.60 0.17 24.07
CA PRO A 191 -1.82 -0.34 24.68
C PRO A 191 -1.81 -1.88 24.82
N GLU A 192 -2.28 -2.39 25.97
CA GLU A 192 -2.23 -3.82 26.29
C GLU A 192 -3.10 -4.70 25.36
N ASP A 193 -4.17 -4.14 24.83
CA ASP A 193 -5.02 -4.78 23.81
C ASP A 193 -4.26 -5.05 22.51
N LEU A 194 -3.42 -4.10 22.06
CA LEU A 194 -2.54 -4.30 20.89
C LEU A 194 -1.46 -5.36 21.17
N LEU A 195 -0.92 -5.42 22.38
CA LEU A 195 0.08 -6.42 22.76
C LEU A 195 -0.49 -7.85 22.83
N ARG A 196 -1.79 -8.03 23.05
CA ARG A 196 -2.44 -9.35 23.02
C ARG A 196 -2.55 -9.92 21.61
N THR A 197 -2.67 -9.05 20.60
CA THR A 197 -2.84 -9.45 19.20
C THR A 197 -1.92 -8.62 18.29
N PRO A 198 -0.59 -8.80 18.41
CA PRO A 198 0.38 -7.90 17.77
C PRO A 198 0.51 -8.11 16.26
N ALA A 199 0.03 -9.24 15.73
CA ALA A 199 0.06 -9.56 14.31
C ALA A 199 -0.74 -8.52 13.50
N GLY A 200 -0.12 -7.97 12.47
CA GLY A 200 -0.74 -6.94 11.62
C GLY A 200 -0.83 -5.54 12.25
N VAL A 201 -0.28 -5.34 13.46
CA VAL A 201 -0.23 -4.03 14.11
C VAL A 201 1.11 -3.35 13.82
N LEU A 202 1.06 -2.12 13.31
CA LEU A 202 2.23 -1.30 13.00
C LEU A 202 2.20 -0.02 13.83
N LEU A 203 3.34 0.38 14.42
CA LEU A 203 3.58 1.76 14.82
C LEU A 203 4.07 2.52 13.59
N ARG A 204 3.29 3.48 13.12
CA ARG A 204 3.67 4.36 12.00
C ARG A 204 4.11 5.72 12.54
N LEU A 205 5.31 6.13 12.17
CA LEU A 205 5.92 7.39 12.60
C LEU A 205 6.15 8.30 11.39
N ARG A 206 5.63 9.52 11.46
CA ARG A 206 6.16 10.64 10.67
C ARG A 206 7.24 11.30 11.50
N TRP A 207 8.44 11.38 10.96
CA TRP A 207 9.59 11.86 11.69
C TRP A 207 10.51 12.65 10.76
N THR A 208 11.45 13.39 11.34
CA THR A 208 12.45 14.19 10.63
C THR A 208 13.79 14.04 11.34
N GLY A 209 14.90 14.20 10.61
CA GLY A 209 16.26 14.03 11.13
C GLY A 209 17.18 13.35 10.13
N ASP A 210 18.21 12.67 10.64
CA ASP A 210 19.18 11.88 9.89
C ASP A 210 18.92 10.37 10.06
N LEU A 211 18.99 9.89 11.29
CA LEU A 211 18.88 8.49 11.67
C LEU A 211 17.91 8.34 12.84
N ALA A 212 16.94 7.44 12.73
CA ALA A 212 16.09 7.01 13.83
C ALA A 212 16.42 5.56 14.21
N ARG A 213 16.43 5.27 15.51
CA ARG A 213 16.60 3.93 16.08
C ARG A 213 15.56 3.67 17.16
N ALA A 214 15.04 2.45 17.20
CA ALA A 214 14.03 2.01 18.15
C ALA A 214 14.62 0.90 19.02
N TYR A 215 14.38 1.00 20.32
CA TYR A 215 14.91 0.07 21.30
C TYR A 215 13.81 -0.45 22.22
N VAL A 216 13.91 -1.72 22.58
CA VAL A 216 13.20 -2.29 23.73
C VAL A 216 14.26 -2.75 24.72
N GLY A 217 14.32 -2.10 25.87
CA GLY A 217 15.53 -2.19 26.70
C GLY A 217 16.76 -1.78 25.91
N ASP A 218 17.84 -2.53 26.05
CA ASP A 218 19.10 -2.24 25.35
C ASP A 218 19.15 -2.88 23.94
N VAL A 219 18.08 -3.52 23.50
CA VAL A 219 18.00 -4.20 22.20
C VAL A 219 17.52 -3.24 21.13
N LEU A 220 18.35 -3.00 20.12
CA LEU A 220 17.95 -2.33 18.87
C LEU A 220 16.99 -3.23 18.10
N VAL A 221 15.73 -2.80 17.95
CA VAL A 221 14.67 -3.58 17.31
C VAL A 221 14.34 -3.10 15.89
N ALA A 222 14.62 -1.83 15.58
CA ALA A 222 14.47 -1.28 14.25
C ALA A 222 15.31 0.00 14.10
N ASP A 223 15.67 0.34 12.87
CA ASP A 223 16.26 1.63 12.51
C ASP A 223 15.79 2.10 11.13
N GLN A 224 15.98 3.40 10.84
CA GLN A 224 15.73 3.97 9.52
C GLN A 224 16.56 5.25 9.32
N PHE A 225 17.18 5.40 8.15
CA PHE A 225 17.68 6.69 7.67
C PHE A 225 16.56 7.51 7.06
N TYR A 226 16.54 8.81 7.31
CA TYR A 226 15.46 9.67 6.85
C TYR A 226 15.46 9.78 5.32
N SER A 227 14.37 9.35 4.70
CA SER A 227 14.17 9.40 3.25
C SER A 227 12.94 10.20 2.84
N GLY A 228 12.36 10.98 3.76
CA GLY A 228 11.08 11.68 3.54
C GLY A 228 9.86 10.77 3.59
N ARG A 229 10.02 9.50 4.01
CA ARG A 229 8.96 8.51 4.13
C ARG A 229 8.64 8.27 5.62
N VAL A 230 7.48 7.69 5.86
CA VAL A 230 7.12 7.19 7.20
C VAL A 230 8.02 6.03 7.62
N TRP A 231 8.12 5.82 8.93
CA TRP A 231 8.77 4.66 9.51
C TRP A 231 7.72 3.76 10.16
N ASP A 232 7.53 2.56 9.60
CA ASP A 232 6.62 1.56 10.13
C ASP A 232 7.41 0.49 10.92
N ILE A 233 7.01 0.26 12.16
CA ILE A 233 7.59 -0.76 13.04
C ILE A 233 6.49 -1.78 13.38
N GLY A 234 6.65 -3.03 12.95
CA GLY A 234 5.69 -4.10 13.22
C GLY A 234 5.78 -4.59 14.66
N LEU A 235 4.65 -4.55 15.38
CA LEU A 235 4.59 -4.92 16.80
C LEU A 235 4.85 -6.42 17.01
N ASP A 236 4.46 -7.25 16.06
CA ASP A 236 4.72 -8.69 16.02
C ASP A 236 6.20 -9.06 15.86
N ARG A 237 7.05 -8.10 15.49
CA ARG A 237 8.51 -8.26 15.43
C ARG A 237 9.23 -7.80 16.69
N LEU A 238 8.50 -7.25 17.66
CA LEU A 238 9.08 -6.74 18.89
C LEU A 238 9.05 -7.79 20.01
N PRO A 239 10.00 -7.75 20.96
CA PRO A 239 9.95 -8.61 22.15
C PRO A 239 8.83 -8.16 23.09
N VAL A 240 7.60 -8.65 22.84
CA VAL A 240 6.34 -8.21 23.50
C VAL A 240 6.42 -8.20 25.03
N VAL A 241 7.09 -9.19 25.65
CA VAL A 241 7.23 -9.27 27.11
C VAL A 241 8.07 -8.10 27.67
N ALA A 242 9.21 -7.82 27.05
CA ALA A 242 10.05 -6.68 27.43
C ALA A 242 9.37 -5.36 27.08
N LEU A 243 8.70 -5.30 25.92
CA LEU A 243 7.96 -4.11 25.50
C LEU A 243 6.86 -3.71 26.49
N ARG A 244 6.15 -4.67 27.07
CA ARG A 244 5.11 -4.43 28.09
C ARG A 244 5.66 -3.76 29.35
N THR A 245 6.88 -4.07 29.74
CA THR A 245 7.47 -3.59 31.01
C THR A 245 8.38 -2.38 30.81
N GLU A 246 9.11 -2.32 29.70
CA GLU A 246 10.14 -1.32 29.43
C GLU A 246 9.67 -0.22 28.48
N GLY A 247 8.61 -0.46 27.70
CA GLY A 247 8.15 0.42 26.64
C GLY A 247 9.08 0.44 25.42
N LEU A 248 8.63 1.12 24.36
CA LEU A 248 9.46 1.35 23.17
C LEU A 248 10.16 2.70 23.32
N ARG A 249 11.48 2.73 23.13
CA ARG A 249 12.28 3.96 23.10
C ARG A 249 12.68 4.30 21.68
N LEU A 250 12.38 5.51 21.23
CA LEU A 250 12.82 6.02 19.93
C LEU A 250 13.94 7.03 20.16
N LYS A 251 15.02 6.92 19.41
CA LYS A 251 16.13 7.88 19.38
C LYS A 251 16.28 8.43 17.98
N VAL A 252 16.13 9.74 17.81
CA VAL A 252 16.19 10.42 16.51
C VAL A 252 17.37 11.40 16.51
N LEU A 253 18.32 11.19 15.60
CA LEU A 253 19.46 12.06 15.40
C LEU A 253 19.12 13.22 14.44
N PRO A 254 19.55 14.45 14.72
CA PRO A 254 19.43 15.55 13.78
C PRO A 254 20.52 15.46 12.71
N LEU A 255 20.23 16.01 11.54
CA LEU A 255 21.19 16.10 10.43
C LEU A 255 21.92 17.43 10.48
N ALA A 256 23.24 17.41 10.28
CA ALA A 256 24.02 18.64 10.23
C ALA A 256 23.62 19.53 9.03
N ALA A 257 23.68 20.85 9.23
CA ALA A 257 23.29 21.83 8.21
C ALA A 257 24.20 21.80 6.97
N ASP A 258 25.47 21.45 7.13
CA ASP A 258 26.46 21.33 6.06
C ASP A 258 26.49 19.93 5.41
N ALA A 259 25.68 18.98 5.91
CA ALA A 259 25.57 17.65 5.32
C ALA A 259 25.01 17.73 3.89
N ARG A 260 25.76 17.18 2.92
CA ARG A 260 25.39 17.13 1.50
C ARG A 260 24.41 15.99 1.20
N VAL A 261 23.30 15.96 1.94
CA VAL A 261 22.21 14.99 1.76
C VAL A 261 21.01 15.70 1.16
N HIS A 262 20.42 15.10 0.13
CA HIS A 262 19.20 15.57 -0.51
C HIS A 262 18.11 14.51 -0.35
N VAL A 263 16.94 14.95 0.14
CA VAL A 263 15.76 14.10 0.29
C VAL A 263 14.66 14.63 -0.65
N PRO A 264 14.22 13.83 -1.64
CA PRO A 264 13.18 14.25 -2.56
C PRO A 264 11.90 14.73 -1.85
N GLY A 265 11.34 15.84 -2.31
CA GLY A 265 10.12 16.43 -1.75
C GLY A 265 10.31 17.21 -0.45
N GLN A 266 11.52 17.21 0.13
CA GLN A 266 11.83 18.03 1.31
C GLN A 266 12.50 19.34 0.87
N VAL A 267 11.96 20.46 1.35
CA VAL A 267 12.45 21.81 1.01
C VAL A 267 12.87 22.53 2.27
N GLY A 268 13.96 23.30 2.18
CA GLY A 268 14.53 24.03 3.31
C GLY A 268 15.21 23.11 4.33
N GLU A 269 15.37 23.61 5.54
CA GLU A 269 16.20 23.00 6.58
C GLU A 269 15.39 22.34 7.71
N ALA A 270 14.07 22.53 7.76
CA ALA A 270 13.23 22.09 8.87
C ALA A 270 13.25 20.56 9.09
N TRP A 271 13.33 19.78 8.00
CA TRP A 271 13.39 18.32 8.06
C TRP A 271 14.71 17.78 8.63
N ARG A 272 15.75 18.62 8.73
CA ARG A 272 17.03 18.23 9.34
C ARG A 272 16.95 18.19 10.87
N ALA A 273 15.98 18.89 11.46
CA ALA A 273 15.75 18.83 12.89
C ALA A 273 15.21 17.45 13.29
N ALA A 274 15.78 16.87 14.34
CA ALA A 274 15.30 15.61 14.90
C ALA A 274 13.92 15.80 15.53
N GLY A 275 12.97 14.99 15.10
CA GLY A 275 11.69 14.93 15.79
C GLY A 275 10.73 13.88 15.28
N VAL A 276 9.91 13.35 16.17
CA VAL A 276 8.68 12.63 15.82
C VAL A 276 7.56 13.66 15.65
N GLN A 277 7.07 13.80 14.43
CA GLN A 277 6.06 14.78 14.04
C GLN A 277 4.64 14.24 14.25
N HIS A 278 4.46 12.93 14.05
CA HIS A 278 3.19 12.25 14.25
C HIS A 278 3.44 10.77 14.49
N ALA A 279 2.57 10.14 15.28
CA ALA A 279 2.56 8.70 15.48
C ALA A 279 1.13 8.19 15.49
N GLU A 280 0.92 7.06 14.82
CA GLU A 280 -0.36 6.36 14.77
C GLU A 280 -0.15 4.85 14.84
N TRP A 281 -1.09 4.13 15.45
CA TRP A 281 -1.16 2.67 15.32
C TRP A 281 -1.98 2.32 14.08
N VAL A 282 -1.42 1.53 13.18
CA VAL A 282 -2.12 1.02 12.00
C VAL A 282 -2.38 -0.46 12.21
N VAL A 283 -3.65 -0.85 12.27
CA VAL A 283 -4.06 -2.25 12.41
C VAL A 283 -4.51 -2.76 11.05
N SER A 284 -3.69 -3.60 10.42
CA SER A 284 -4.03 -4.31 9.19
C SER A 284 -4.64 -5.66 9.53
N ARG A 285 -5.85 -5.91 9.03
CA ARG A 285 -6.56 -7.18 9.21
C ARG A 285 -6.44 -8.02 7.94
N SER A 286 -6.31 -9.34 8.13
CA SER A 286 -6.30 -10.31 7.04
C SER A 286 -7.67 -10.97 6.91
N TRP A 287 -8.22 -10.97 5.72
CA TRP A 287 -9.50 -11.58 5.38
C TRP A 287 -9.27 -12.70 4.40
N THR A 288 -9.68 -13.92 4.76
CA THR A 288 -9.63 -15.06 3.83
C THR A 288 -10.98 -15.16 3.13
N VAL A 289 -10.93 -15.05 1.82
CA VAL A 289 -12.09 -15.00 0.93
C VAL A 289 -12.17 -16.32 0.17
N ARG A 290 -13.29 -17.02 0.29
CA ARG A 290 -13.57 -18.30 -0.35
C ARG A 290 -14.84 -18.24 -1.19
N ALA A 291 -14.95 -19.13 -2.17
CA ALA A 291 -16.22 -19.42 -2.83
C ALA A 291 -17.11 -20.24 -1.88
N GLY A 292 -18.40 -19.89 -1.82
CA GLY A 292 -19.42 -20.59 -1.02
C GLY A 292 -19.96 -21.86 -1.67
#